data_AF-A0A0F5H0I3-F1
#
_entry.id   AF-A0A0F5H0I3-F1
#
_cell.length_a   1.000
_cell.length_b   1.000
_cell.length_c   1.000
_cell.angle_alpha   90.00
_cell.angle_beta   90.00
_cell.angle_gamma   90.00
#
_symmetry.space_group_name_H-M   'P 1'
#
loop_
_entity.id
_entity.type
_entity.pdbx_description
1 polymer ?
#
loop_
_entity_poly.entity_id
_entity_poly.type
_entity_poly.pdbx_seq_one_letter_code
_entity_poly.pdbx_strand_id
1 'polypeptide(L)'
;MPASSKKEKGLQYEIVRQLGDISEIEGEYTKELNYVSWNNNEPKYDIRDWNNDHTRASKGITLTLGEMLKLKGLIEKELENLNKK
;
A
#
# COMPACT_ATOMS: atom_id res chain seq x y z
N MET A 1 -32.88 15.88 8.39
CA MET A 1 -31.70 15.26 9.01
C MET A 1 -31.25 14.05 8.18
N PRO A 2 -30.21 14.15 7.35
CA PRO A 2 -29.51 12.99 6.80
C PRO A 2 -28.17 12.81 7.54
N ALA A 3 -27.49 11.68 7.57
CA ALA A 3 -27.81 10.29 7.33
C ALA A 3 -26.63 9.53 7.98
N SER A 4 -26.94 8.59 8.86
CA SER A 4 -26.14 7.39 9.19
C SER A 4 -24.60 7.52 9.12
N SER A 5 -23.98 8.04 10.18
CA SER A 5 -22.57 7.76 10.46
C SER A 5 -22.45 6.34 11.03
N LYS A 6 -22.49 5.32 10.15
CA LYS A 6 -22.06 3.97 10.52
C LYS A 6 -20.61 4.08 11.00
N LYS A 7 -20.40 3.95 12.32
CA LYS A 7 -19.08 3.62 12.89
C LYS A 7 -18.67 2.27 12.30
N GLU A 8 -17.92 2.29 11.21
CA GLU A 8 -17.23 1.11 10.74
C GLU A 8 -16.30 0.65 11.86
N LYS A 9 -16.28 -0.66 12.13
CA LYS A 9 -15.31 -1.29 13.05
C LYS A 9 -13.92 -1.06 12.46
N GLY A 10 -13.38 0.13 12.70
CA GLY A 10 -12.19 0.63 12.04
C GLY A 10 -11.01 -0.22 12.46
N LEU A 11 -10.45 -0.96 11.52
CA LEU A 11 -9.04 -1.31 11.59
C LEU A 11 -8.31 0.02 11.80
N GLN A 12 -7.72 0.21 12.99
CA GLN A 12 -6.91 1.39 13.23
C GLN A 12 -5.66 1.19 12.40
N TYR A 13 -5.39 2.08 11.46
CA TYR A 13 -4.15 2.06 10.70
C TYR A 13 -3.47 3.41 10.82
N GLU A 14 -2.16 3.39 10.97
CA GLU A 14 -1.33 4.58 10.99
C GLU A 14 -0.31 4.46 9.85
N ILE A 15 -0.38 5.39 8.90
CA ILE A 15 0.63 5.50 7.85
C ILE A 15 1.85 6.16 8.47
N VAL A 16 2.83 5.35 8.86
CA VAL A 16 4.09 5.78 9.48
C VAL A 16 4.98 6.50 8.47
N ARG A 17 4.98 6.03 7.22
CA ARG A 17 5.76 6.64 6.13
C ARG A 17 5.16 6.30 4.77
N GLN A 18 4.92 7.30 3.93
CA GLN A 18 4.63 7.07 2.51
C GLN A 18 5.96 6.89 1.76
N LEU A 19 6.13 5.80 1.01
CA LEU A 19 7.33 5.59 0.21
C LEU A 19 7.19 6.17 -1.19
N GLY A 20 6.00 6.07 -1.77
CA GLY A 20 5.66 6.65 -3.07
C GLY A 20 4.59 5.89 -3.82
N ASP A 21 4.13 6.50 -4.89
CA ASP A 21 3.23 5.91 -5.88
C ASP A 21 3.98 4.95 -6.82
N ILE A 22 3.38 3.77 -7.02
CA ILE A 22 3.82 2.78 -8.00
C ILE A 22 3.11 3.02 -9.34
N SER A 23 1.85 3.44 -9.30
CA SER A 23 1.05 3.74 -10.49
C SER A 23 -0.16 4.60 -10.12
N GLU A 24 -0.41 5.63 -10.92
CA GLU A 24 -1.70 6.32 -10.94
C GLU A 24 -2.68 5.50 -11.79
N ILE A 25 -3.86 5.19 -11.27
CA ILE A 25 -4.94 4.54 -12.02
C ILE A 25 -5.93 5.64 -12.40
N GLU A 26 -6.21 5.81 -13.69
CA GLU A 26 -7.18 6.80 -14.18
C GLU A 26 -8.53 6.65 -13.46
N GLY A 27 -8.91 7.67 -12.69
CA GLY A 27 -10.20 7.73 -12.00
C GLY A 27 -10.08 8.36 -10.64
N GLU A 28 -9.70 7.58 -9.63
CA GLU A 28 -9.79 7.97 -8.22
C GLU A 28 -8.84 7.18 -7.31
N TYR A 29 -7.94 6.36 -7.85
CA TYR A 29 -7.09 5.48 -7.04
C TYR A 29 -5.64 5.49 -7.50
N THR A 30 -4.73 5.58 -6.55
CA THR A 30 -3.29 5.49 -6.77
C THR A 30 -2.78 4.27 -6.06
N LYS A 31 -2.07 3.41 -6.79
CA LYS A 31 -1.35 2.30 -6.19
C LYS A 31 -0.14 2.88 -5.50
N GLU A 32 -0.13 2.87 -4.19
CA GLU A 32 0.97 3.40 -3.38
C GLU A 32 1.61 2.30 -2.54
N LEU A 33 2.90 2.48 -2.30
CA LEU A 33 3.67 1.73 -1.32
C LEU A 33 3.82 2.60 -0.08
N ASN A 34 3.22 2.14 1.01
CA ASN A 34 3.20 2.83 2.29
C ASN A 34 3.75 1.93 3.39
N TYR A 35 4.24 2.53 4.47
CA TYR A 35 4.66 1.85 5.68
C TYR A 35 3.57 2.07 6.72
N VAL A 36 2.76 1.04 6.97
CA VAL A 36 1.51 1.12 7.71
C VAL A 36 1.57 0.23 8.96
N SER A 37 1.28 0.81 10.11
CA SER A 37 1.01 0.07 11.35
C SER A 37 -0.48 -0.23 11.41
N TRP A 38 -0.83 -1.51 11.45
CA TRP A 38 -2.21 -1.96 11.64
C TRP A 38 -2.43 -2.31 13.12
N ASN A 39 -3.45 -1.72 13.75
CA ASN A 39 -3.86 -1.94 15.14
C ASN A 39 -2.71 -1.82 16.14
N ASN A 40 -1.84 -0.79 16.01
CA ASN A 40 -0.66 -0.61 16.85
C ASN A 40 0.35 -1.78 16.80
N ASN A 41 0.28 -2.65 15.79
CA ASN A 41 1.30 -3.67 15.57
C ASN A 41 2.53 -3.08 14.88
N GLU A 42 3.60 -3.86 14.81
CA GLU A 42 4.80 -3.47 14.07
C GLU A 42 4.43 -2.97 12.66
N PRO A 43 4.88 -1.77 12.28
CA PRO A 43 4.60 -1.24 10.96
C PRO A 43 5.23 -2.12 9.89
N LYS A 44 4.45 -2.38 8.85
CA LYS A 44 4.82 -3.22 7.73
C LYS A 44 4.66 -2.44 6.44
N TYR A 45 5.33 -2.91 5.40
CA TYR A 45 5.13 -2.36 4.08
C TYR A 45 3.77 -2.81 3.58
N ASP A 46 3.05 -1.91 2.93
CA ASP A 46 1.71 -2.16 2.46
C ASP A 46 1.57 -1.53 1.08
N ILE A 47 1.27 -2.36 0.09
CA ILE A 47 0.99 -1.94 -1.27
C ILE A 47 -0.51 -2.02 -1.47
N ARG A 48 -1.16 -0.87 -1.56
CA ARG A 48 -2.61 -0.76 -1.70
C ARG A 48 -2.97 0.36 -2.65
N ASP A 49 -4.14 0.23 -3.27
CA ASP A 49 -4.73 1.34 -4.00
C ASP A 49 -5.45 2.24 -2.99
N TRP A 50 -4.91 3.44 -2.81
CA TRP A 50 -5.46 4.48 -1.97
C TRP A 50 -6.23 5.47 -2.84
N ASN A 51 -7.38 5.94 -2.35
CA ASN A 51 -8.05 7.10 -2.97
C ASN A 51 -7.28 8.39 -2.63
N ASN A 52 -7.39 9.45 -3.42
CA ASN A 52 -6.78 10.77 -3.18
C ASN A 52 -7.01 11.31 -1.75
N ASP A 53 -8.16 10.99 -1.14
CA ASP A 53 -8.48 11.40 0.23
C ASP A 53 -7.92 10.44 1.31
N HIS A 54 -7.21 9.38 0.93
CA HIS A 54 -6.75 8.25 1.78
C HIS A 54 -7.85 7.65 2.70
N THR A 55 -9.13 7.92 2.40
CA THR A 55 -10.27 7.51 3.24
C THR A 55 -10.67 6.06 3.02
N ARG A 56 -10.35 5.51 1.84
CA ARG A 56 -10.62 4.12 1.47
C ARG A 56 -9.38 3.49 0.87
N ALA A 57 -9.04 2.33 1.39
CA ALA A 57 -7.99 1.48 0.87
C ALA A 57 -8.63 0.24 0.23
N SER A 58 -8.26 -0.03 -1.03
CA SER A 58 -8.73 -1.17 -1.81
C SER A 58 -8.03 -2.47 -1.38
N LYS A 59 -8.29 -3.58 -2.08
CA LYS A 59 -7.50 -4.80 -1.93
C LYS A 59 -6.04 -4.49 -2.20
N GLY A 60 -5.17 -4.96 -1.32
CA GLY A 60 -3.74 -4.92 -1.55
C GLY A 60 -3.03 -5.91 -0.66
N ILE A 61 -1.72 -5.74 -0.56
CA ILE A 61 -0.83 -6.71 0.06
C ILE A 61 0.04 -6.03 1.11
N THR A 62 0.03 -6.58 2.31
CA THR A 62 0.97 -6.22 3.36
C THR A 62 2.18 -7.13 3.25
N LEU A 63 3.36 -6.55 3.17
CA LEU A 63 4.66 -7.19 3.06
C LEU A 63 5.48 -6.90 4.32
N THR A 64 6.09 -7.94 4.85
CA THR A 64 7.14 -7.79 5.86
C THR A 64 8.43 -7.25 5.25
N LEU A 65 9.34 -6.72 6.08
CA LEU A 65 10.65 -6.26 5.63
C LEU A 65 11.40 -7.36 4.84
N GLY A 66 11.32 -8.61 5.30
CA GLY A 66 11.98 -9.75 4.62
C GLY A 66 11.38 -10.05 3.24
N GLU A 67 10.06 -9.93 3.08
CA GLU A 67 9.40 -10.08 1.78
C GLU A 67 9.74 -8.93 0.84
N MET A 68 9.81 -7.70 1.34
CA MET A 68 10.18 -6.54 0.53
C MET A 68 11.63 -6.62 0.04
N LEU A 69 12.56 -7.08 0.88
CA LEU A 69 13.96 -7.33 0.47
C LEU A 69 14.04 -8.39 -0.63
N LYS A 70 13.28 -9.49 -0.49
CA LYS A 70 13.20 -10.53 -1.53
C LYS A 70 12.56 -10.00 -2.81
N LEU A 71 11.49 -9.22 -2.70
CA LEU A 71 10.79 -8.63 -3.84
C LEU A 71 11.71 -7.68 -4.61
N LYS A 72 12.49 -6.84 -3.92
CA LYS A 72 13.51 -5.99 -4.54
C LYS A 72 14.49 -6.83 -5.37
N GLY A 73 15.02 -7.90 -4.80
CA GLY A 73 15.95 -8.79 -5.51
C GLY A 73 15.32 -9.48 -6.73
N LEU A 74 14.03 -9.84 -6.66
CA LEU A 74 13.30 -10.40 -7.81
C LEU A 74 13.09 -9.36 -8.91
N ILE A 75 12.73 -8.13 -8.55
CA ILE A 75 12.56 -7.02 -9.50
C ILE A 75 13.88 -6.70 -10.19
N GLU A 76 14.97 -6.55 -9.43
CA GLU A 76 16.30 -6.29 -9.99
C GLU A 76 16.71 -7.39 -10.98
N LYS A 77 16.54 -8.65 -10.61
CA LYS A 77 16.84 -9.79 -11.48
C LYS A 77 16.02 -9.78 -12.77
N GLU A 78 14.74 -9.41 -12.70
CA GLU A 78 13.88 -9.35 -13.88
C GLU A 78 14.25 -8.16 -14.79
N LEU A 79 14.58 -7.01 -14.22
CA LEU A 79 15.08 -5.85 -14.98
C LEU A 79 16.40 -6.18 -15.69
N GLU A 80 17.30 -6.92 -15.04
CA GLU A 80 18.52 -7.43 -15.68
C GLU A 80 18.23 -8.38 -16.84
N ASN A 81 17.20 -9.23 -16.73
CA ASN A 81 16.78 -10.12 -17.83
C ASN A 81 16.23 -9.32 -19.01
N LEU A 82 15.41 -8.30 -18.75
CA LEU A 82 14.82 -7.44 -19.77
C LEU A 82 15.87 -6.60 -20.50
N ASN A 83 16.88 -6.10 -19.80
CA ASN A 83 17.99 -5.33 -20.40
C ASN A 83 18.97 -6.16 -21.22
N LYS A 84 18.90 -7.49 -21.14
CA LYS A 84 19.73 -8.42 -21.94
C LYS A 84 19.06 -8.87 -23.24
N LYS A 85 17.85 -8.39 -23.51
CA LYS A 85 17.05 -8.73 -24.68
C LYS A 85 17.08 -7.61 -25.71
#